data_AF-I0X5I0-F1
#
_entry.id   AF-I0X5I0-F1
#
_cell.length_a   1.000
_cell.length_b   1.000
_cell.length_c   1.000
_cell.angle_alpha   90.00
_cell.angle_beta   90.00
_cell.angle_gamma   90.00
#
_symmetry.space_group_name_H-M   'P 1'
#
loop_
_entity.id
_entity.type
_entity.pdbx_description
1 polymer ?
#
loop_
_entity_poly.entity_id
_entity_poly.type
_entity_poly.pdbx_seq_one_letter_code
_entity_poly.pdbx_strand_id
1 'polypeptide(L)'
;MLTILSQVKLNLQARLENKVNPINITENIGFETTYSIPDDTTWNFIICDVEDNSNISSVIKKLNKTFRRNGWNVEAVNWRSAAGSTAMYLYFLRLILNIGIIVVLFAGFIIINNTLVVNILDRTQEIGTMRAIGTSKLFVSLQCMSETLLLALTAGFLGLIFGAILSHIVNDLHITFTNAFLIQLFGGNTLVTVVKASNLAKCFLVSSILGMFAWIYPVHTALITSPVTAMTGAR
;
A
#
# COMPACT_ATOMS: atom_id res chain seq x y z
N MET A 1 23.50 41.55 -18.48
CA MET A 1 22.78 40.28 -18.25
C MET A 1 23.60 39.28 -17.41
N LEU A 2 24.90 39.11 -17.67
CA LEU A 2 25.84 38.32 -16.84
C LEU A 2 26.01 38.81 -15.38
N THR A 3 26.01 40.14 -15.16
CA THR A 3 26.15 40.72 -13.80
C THR A 3 24.92 40.48 -12.91
N ILE A 4 23.74 40.31 -13.53
CA ILE A 4 22.47 40.13 -12.81
C ILE A 4 22.36 38.68 -12.29
N LEU A 5 22.83 37.69 -13.07
CA LEU A 5 22.83 36.28 -12.66
C LEU A 5 23.80 35.99 -11.52
N SER A 6 24.98 36.64 -11.51
CA SER A 6 25.93 36.53 -10.39
C SER A 6 25.37 37.13 -9.10
N GLN A 7 24.77 38.32 -9.16
CA GLN A 7 24.13 38.98 -8.01
C GLN A 7 22.92 38.22 -7.47
N VAL A 8 22.14 37.61 -8.36
CA VAL A 8 21.01 36.73 -8.00
C VAL A 8 21.49 35.49 -7.25
N LYS A 9 22.57 34.85 -7.72
CA LYS A 9 23.14 33.63 -7.13
C LYS A 9 23.71 33.92 -5.73
N LEU A 10 24.40 35.04 -5.56
CA LEU A 10 24.97 35.47 -4.28
C LEU A 10 23.90 35.87 -3.25
N ASN A 11 22.84 36.57 -3.69
CA ASN A 11 21.71 36.93 -2.82
C ASN A 11 20.82 35.75 -2.43
N LEU A 12 20.72 34.72 -3.28
CA LEU A 12 20.01 33.47 -2.97
C LEU A 12 20.75 32.65 -1.93
N GLN A 13 22.07 32.49 -2.08
CA GLN A 13 22.92 31.80 -1.12
C GLN A 13 22.87 32.49 0.25
N ALA A 14 23.08 33.80 0.30
CA ALA A 14 23.07 34.56 1.55
C ALA A 14 21.70 34.61 2.25
N ARG A 15 20.58 34.56 1.49
CA ARG A 15 19.23 34.53 2.08
C ARG A 15 18.75 33.14 2.47
N LEU A 16 19.29 32.08 1.87
CA LEU A 16 19.01 30.70 2.29
C LEU A 16 19.78 30.34 3.57
N GLU A 17 21.02 30.83 3.72
CA GLU A 17 21.80 30.70 4.96
C GLU A 17 21.15 31.43 6.15
N ASN A 18 20.49 32.57 5.93
CA ASN A 18 19.97 33.41 7.02
C ASN A 18 18.51 33.09 7.44
N LYS A 19 17.88 32.07 6.85
CA LYS A 19 16.47 31.70 7.18
C LYS A 19 16.26 30.22 7.46
N VAL A 20 17.30 29.41 7.33
CA VAL A 20 17.31 28.00 7.73
C VAL A 20 18.31 27.90 8.86
N ASN A 21 17.82 27.62 10.07
CA ASN A 21 18.66 27.34 11.22
C ASN A 21 19.69 26.27 10.81
N PRO A 22 21.01 26.50 10.98
CA PRO A 22 22.03 25.60 10.44
C PRO A 22 21.96 24.30 11.23
N ILE A 23 21.37 23.27 10.64
CA ILE A 23 21.75 21.91 11.00
C ILE A 23 23.21 21.83 10.58
N ASN A 24 24.09 21.63 11.57
CA ASN A 24 25.52 21.44 11.38
C ASN A 24 25.77 20.38 10.31
N ILE A 25 26.04 20.82 9.09
CA ILE A 25 26.64 20.01 8.02
C ILE A 25 28.06 20.55 7.81
N THR A 26 28.80 20.72 8.89
CA THR A 26 30.26 20.75 8.88
C THR A 26 30.71 19.35 9.26
N GLU A 27 30.81 18.48 8.26
CA GLU A 27 32.00 17.66 8.04
C GLU A 27 31.77 16.75 6.83
N ASN A 28 32.66 16.91 5.85
CA ASN A 28 33.04 15.87 4.91
C ASN A 28 32.03 15.46 3.81
N ILE A 29 31.48 16.44 3.09
CA ILE A 29 30.99 16.20 1.73
C ILE A 29 31.94 16.90 0.79
N GLY A 30 32.90 16.15 0.24
CA GLY A 30 33.69 16.61 -0.89
C GLY A 30 32.75 16.92 -2.05
N PHE A 31 32.43 18.20 -2.24
CA PHE A 31 31.84 18.67 -3.48
C PHE A 31 32.93 18.59 -4.54
N GLU A 32 33.06 17.45 -5.21
CA GLU A 32 33.66 17.45 -6.55
C GLU A 32 32.72 18.21 -7.48
N THR A 33 32.79 19.53 -7.43
CA THR A 33 32.30 20.37 -8.53
C THR A 33 33.26 20.16 -9.68
N THR A 34 33.03 19.12 -10.48
CA THR A 34 33.62 19.01 -11.82
C THR A 34 33.20 20.26 -12.58
N TYR A 35 34.14 21.19 -12.72
CA TYR A 35 33.97 22.43 -13.47
C TYR A 35 33.97 22.08 -14.96
N SER A 36 32.82 21.61 -15.44
CA SER A 36 32.56 21.50 -16.86
C SER A 36 32.07 22.87 -17.34
N ILE A 37 32.82 23.46 -18.27
CA ILE A 37 32.47 24.70 -18.97
C ILE A 37 31.01 24.58 -19.48
N PRO A 38 30.16 25.61 -19.32
CA PRO A 38 28.73 25.48 -19.60
C PRO A 38 28.49 25.38 -21.10
N ASP A 39 28.26 24.15 -21.57
CA ASP A 39 27.54 23.93 -22.83
C ASP A 39 26.06 24.22 -22.57
N ASP A 40 25.47 25.07 -23.42
CA ASP A 40 24.10 25.63 -23.40
C ASP A 40 22.98 24.57 -23.50
N THR A 41 23.33 23.28 -23.40
CA THR A 41 22.46 22.12 -23.55
C THR A 41 22.35 21.26 -22.28
N THR A 42 23.02 21.64 -21.19
CA THR A 42 23.08 20.83 -19.96
C THR A 42 21.94 21.18 -19.00
N TRP A 43 21.02 20.24 -18.82
CA TRP A 43 19.93 20.38 -17.84
C TRP A 43 20.47 20.18 -16.43
N ASN A 44 20.40 21.23 -15.62
CA ASN A 44 20.75 21.15 -14.20
C ASN A 44 19.47 20.94 -13.37
N PHE A 45 19.45 19.88 -12.56
CA PHE A 45 18.35 19.61 -11.63
C PHE A 45 18.83 19.66 -10.19
N ILE A 46 17.99 20.23 -9.32
CA ILE A 46 18.19 20.23 -7.87
C ILE A 46 17.06 19.37 -7.29
N ILE A 47 17.41 18.33 -6.56
CA ILE A 47 16.45 17.45 -5.89
C ILE A 47 16.23 18.01 -4.48
N CYS A 48 14.99 18.33 -4.16
CA CYS A 48 14.59 18.78 -2.83
C CYS A 48 13.56 17.79 -2.27
N ASP A 49 13.83 17.24 -1.10
CA ASP A 49 12.85 16.46 -0.35
C ASP A 49 11.96 17.40 0.48
N VAL A 50 10.69 17.03 0.66
CA VAL A 50 9.71 17.83 1.40
C VAL A 50 9.17 16.94 2.52
N GLU A 51 9.39 17.36 3.77
CA GLU A 51 9.01 16.60 4.97
C GLU A 51 7.51 16.26 5.01
N ASP A 52 6.65 17.12 4.46
CA ASP A 52 5.21 16.92 4.42
C ASP A 52 4.67 16.70 2.99
N ASN A 53 4.37 15.44 2.70
CA ASN A 53 3.87 14.95 1.42
C ASN A 53 2.47 15.48 1.07
N SER A 54 1.68 15.95 2.05
CA SER A 54 0.31 16.42 1.83
C SER A 54 0.20 17.72 1.02
N ASN A 55 1.29 18.49 0.95
CA ASN A 55 1.30 19.84 0.37
C ASN A 55 2.20 20.02 -0.86
N ILE A 56 2.72 18.95 -1.47
CA ILE A 56 3.68 19.03 -2.59
C ILE A 56 3.19 19.92 -3.73
N SER A 57 1.92 19.80 -4.14
CA SER A 57 1.35 20.64 -5.21
C SER A 57 1.32 22.13 -4.83
N SER A 58 0.98 22.43 -3.58
CA SER A 58 0.99 23.80 -3.03
C SER A 58 2.41 24.36 -2.94
N VAL A 59 3.39 23.53 -2.56
CA VAL A 59 4.81 23.88 -2.48
C VAL A 59 5.35 24.18 -3.89
N ILE A 60 5.10 23.31 -4.87
CA ILE A 60 5.49 23.52 -6.26
C ILE A 60 4.90 24.83 -6.80
N LYS A 61 3.62 25.10 -6.54
CA LYS A 61 2.97 26.34 -6.98
C LYS A 61 3.58 27.59 -6.33
N LYS A 62 3.92 27.54 -5.04
CA LYS A 62 4.60 28.63 -4.33
C LYS A 62 6.03 28.85 -4.86
N LEU A 63 6.76 27.78 -5.12
CA LEU A 63 8.10 27.82 -5.71
C LEU A 63 8.07 28.42 -7.10
N ASN A 64 7.22 27.90 -8.00
CA ASN A 64 7.07 28.41 -9.37
C ASN A 64 6.61 29.87 -9.40
N LYS A 65 5.75 30.30 -8.47
CA LYS A 65 5.37 31.72 -8.33
C LYS A 65 6.56 32.59 -7.93
N THR A 66 7.41 32.10 -7.03
CA THR A 66 8.61 32.81 -6.56
C THR A 66 9.67 32.91 -7.66
N PHE A 67 9.88 31.82 -8.42
CA PHE A 67 10.80 31.77 -9.55
C PHE A 67 10.40 32.75 -10.65
N ARG A 68 9.10 32.78 -11.01
CA ARG A 68 8.57 33.74 -11.97
C ARG A 68 8.72 35.19 -11.51
N ARG A 69 8.52 35.47 -10.22
CA ARG A 69 8.67 36.84 -9.67
C ARG A 69 10.12 37.33 -9.74
N ASN A 70 11.08 36.43 -9.59
CA ASN A 70 12.50 36.77 -9.62
C ASN A 70 13.11 36.65 -11.03
N GLY A 71 12.31 36.28 -12.04
CA GLY A 71 12.77 36.13 -13.43
C GLY A 71 13.70 34.94 -13.66
N TRP A 72 13.68 33.92 -12.80
CA TRP A 72 14.51 32.72 -12.97
C TRP A 72 13.84 31.74 -13.93
N ASN A 73 14.58 31.30 -14.95
CA ASN A 73 14.11 30.29 -15.91
C ASN A 73 14.24 28.87 -15.31
N VAL A 74 13.55 28.64 -14.19
CA VAL A 74 13.55 27.36 -13.47
C VAL A 74 12.11 26.95 -13.16
N GLU A 75 11.83 25.66 -13.26
CA GLU A 75 10.52 25.09 -12.97
C GLU A 75 10.67 23.97 -11.94
N ALA A 76 9.97 24.12 -10.81
CA ALA A 76 9.76 23.03 -9.89
C ALA A 76 8.70 22.10 -10.49
N VAL A 77 9.08 20.83 -10.64
CA VAL A 77 8.19 19.75 -11.09
C VAL A 77 8.19 18.62 -10.06
N ASN A 78 7.09 17.87 -10.01
CA ASN A 78 7.06 16.66 -9.19
C ASN A 78 8.04 15.62 -9.76
N TRP A 79 8.72 14.86 -8.89
CA TRP A 79 9.64 13.79 -9.30
C TRP A 79 9.00 12.84 -10.31
N ARG A 80 7.69 12.56 -10.17
CA ARG A 80 6.94 11.67 -11.07
C ARG A 80 6.81 12.25 -12.47
N SER A 81 6.60 13.56 -12.57
CA SER A 81 6.53 14.27 -13.85
C SER A 81 7.91 14.44 -14.48
N ALA A 82 8.94 14.67 -13.66
CA ALA A 82 10.32 14.77 -14.10
C ALA A 82 10.87 13.45 -14.64
N ALA A 83 10.49 12.32 -14.03
CA ALA A 83 10.89 10.98 -14.45
C ALA A 83 10.22 10.48 -15.75
N GLY A 84 9.28 11.24 -16.32
CA GLY A 84 8.72 11.00 -17.65
C GLY A 84 8.03 9.63 -17.80
N SER A 85 8.22 9.01 -18.97
CA SER A 85 7.61 7.73 -19.34
C SER A 85 8.00 6.58 -18.41
N THR A 86 9.19 6.62 -17.82
CA THR A 86 9.68 5.57 -16.92
C THR A 86 8.85 5.49 -15.63
N ALA A 87 8.50 6.63 -15.03
CA ALA A 87 7.63 6.63 -13.85
C ALA A 87 6.21 6.13 -14.15
N MET A 88 5.71 6.40 -15.36
CA MET A 88 4.40 5.90 -15.79
C MET A 88 4.39 4.38 -15.86
N TYR A 89 5.43 3.77 -16.43
CA TYR A 89 5.55 2.31 -16.51
C TYR A 89 5.63 1.64 -15.12
N LEU A 90 6.43 2.19 -14.20
CA LEU A 90 6.50 1.69 -12.82
C LEU A 90 5.15 1.80 -12.10
N TYR A 91 4.40 2.88 -12.36
CA TYR A 91 3.07 3.05 -11.81
C TYR A 91 2.09 1.99 -12.31
N PHE A 92 2.10 1.70 -13.62
CA PHE A 92 1.29 0.62 -14.18
C PHE A 92 1.65 -0.75 -13.60
N LEU A 93 2.94 -1.07 -13.46
CA LEU A 93 3.37 -2.31 -12.81
C LEU A 93 2.87 -2.41 -11.37
N ARG A 94 3.05 -1.34 -10.59
CA ARG A 94 2.55 -1.30 -9.21
C ARG A 94 1.04 -1.51 -9.16
N LEU A 95 0.30 -0.95 -10.11
CA LEU A 95 -1.14 -1.14 -10.23
C LEU A 95 -1.50 -2.61 -10.52
N ILE A 96 -0.80 -3.27 -11.45
CA ILE A 96 -1.00 -4.70 -11.75
C ILE A 96 -0.70 -5.56 -10.52
N LEU A 97 0.40 -5.31 -9.81
CA LEU A 97 0.73 -6.05 -8.58
C LEU A 97 -0.33 -5.86 -7.49
N ASN A 98 -0.84 -4.64 -7.31
CA ASN A 98 -1.93 -4.37 -6.37
C ASN A 98 -3.23 -5.09 -6.76
N ILE A 99 -3.56 -5.15 -8.05
CA ILE A 99 -4.70 -5.94 -8.53
C ILE A 99 -4.49 -7.42 -8.24
N GLY A 100 -3.26 -7.94 -8.42
CA GLY A 100 -2.92 -9.32 -8.06
C GLY A 100 -3.22 -9.64 -6.60
N ILE A 101 -2.93 -8.72 -5.67
CA ILE A 101 -3.28 -8.88 -4.25
C ILE A 101 -4.79 -9.00 -4.07
N ILE A 102 -5.58 -8.17 -4.76
CA ILE A 102 -7.06 -8.23 -4.70
C ILE A 102 -7.58 -9.57 -5.23
N VAL A 103 -7.00 -10.08 -6.32
CA VAL A 103 -7.39 -11.38 -6.90
C VAL A 103 -7.12 -12.51 -5.92
N VAL A 104 -5.96 -12.52 -5.25
CA VAL A 104 -5.62 -13.54 -4.25
C VAL A 104 -6.56 -13.46 -3.03
N LEU A 105 -6.88 -12.25 -2.56
CA LEU A 105 -7.87 -12.05 -1.50
C LEU A 105 -9.25 -12.59 -1.89
N PHE A 106 -9.68 -12.36 -3.14
CA PHE A 106 -10.95 -12.84 -3.65
C PHE A 106 -10.97 -14.37 -3.80
N ALA A 107 -9.88 -14.97 -4.25
CA ALA A 107 -9.74 -16.42 -4.30
C ALA A 107 -9.85 -17.04 -2.89
N GLY A 108 -9.18 -16.44 -1.89
CA GLY A 108 -9.31 -16.83 -0.49
C GLY A 108 -10.76 -16.73 0.02
N PHE A 109 -11.47 -15.66 -0.35
CA PHE A 109 -12.88 -15.49 -0.02
C PHE A 109 -13.76 -16.61 -0.61
N ILE A 110 -13.54 -17.02 -1.86
CA ILE A 110 -14.26 -18.13 -2.48
C ILE A 110 -14.00 -19.44 -1.75
N ILE A 111 -12.74 -19.70 -1.37
CA ILE A 111 -12.35 -20.90 -0.62
C ILE A 111 -13.13 -20.97 0.69
N ILE A 112 -13.13 -19.87 1.47
CA ILE A 112 -13.86 -19.80 2.74
C ILE A 112 -15.36 -20.04 2.52
N ASN A 113 -15.96 -19.40 1.52
CA ASN A 113 -17.37 -19.60 1.20
C ASN A 113 -17.69 -21.06 0.90
N ASN A 114 -16.89 -21.72 0.06
CA ASN A 114 -17.10 -23.12 -0.29
C ASN A 114 -17.04 -24.02 0.95
N THR A 115 -16.03 -23.83 1.80
CA THR A 115 -15.90 -24.59 3.05
C THR A 115 -17.10 -24.38 3.98
N LEU A 116 -17.59 -23.13 4.11
CA LEU A 116 -18.77 -22.83 4.92
C LEU A 116 -20.04 -23.47 4.36
N VAL A 117 -20.23 -23.45 3.04
CA VAL A 117 -21.36 -24.15 2.40
C VAL A 117 -21.34 -25.62 2.75
N VAL A 118 -20.19 -26.30 2.59
CA VAL A 118 -20.07 -27.74 2.91
C VAL A 118 -20.36 -28.01 4.38
N ASN A 119 -19.76 -27.24 5.31
CA ASN A 119 -19.98 -27.40 6.75
C ASN A 119 -21.48 -27.22 7.13
N ILE A 120 -22.16 -26.25 6.52
CA ILE A 120 -23.58 -26.02 6.78
C ILE A 120 -24.44 -27.14 6.19
N LEU A 121 -24.10 -27.64 5.00
CA LEU A 121 -24.80 -28.76 4.37
C LEU A 121 -24.74 -30.01 5.25
N ASP A 122 -23.57 -30.33 5.80
CA ASP A 122 -23.41 -31.49 6.70
C ASP A 122 -24.26 -31.37 7.97
N ARG A 123 -24.52 -30.15 8.45
CA ARG A 123 -25.29 -29.85 9.66
C ARG A 123 -26.73 -29.42 9.39
N THR A 124 -27.22 -29.55 8.16
CA THR A 124 -28.60 -29.13 7.81
C THR A 124 -29.67 -29.87 8.61
N GLN A 125 -29.47 -31.14 8.95
CA GLN A 125 -30.41 -31.91 9.77
C GLN A 125 -30.49 -31.36 11.21
N GLU A 126 -29.35 -30.98 11.81
CA GLU A 126 -29.28 -30.34 13.13
C GLU A 126 -29.99 -28.97 13.12
N ILE A 127 -29.80 -28.18 12.05
CA ILE A 127 -30.47 -26.89 11.88
C ILE A 127 -31.98 -27.07 11.69
N GLY A 128 -32.39 -28.12 10.96
CA GLY A 128 -33.78 -28.49 10.75
C GLY A 128 -34.50 -28.84 12.04
N THR A 129 -33.87 -29.65 12.91
CA THR A 129 -34.43 -30.01 14.22
C THR A 129 -34.47 -28.81 15.16
N MET A 130 -33.44 -27.97 15.20
CA MET A 130 -33.44 -26.73 15.98
C MET A 130 -34.59 -25.79 15.55
N ARG A 131 -34.84 -25.65 14.24
CA ARG A 131 -35.94 -24.83 13.72
C ARG A 131 -37.32 -25.44 14.03
N ALA A 132 -37.44 -26.77 14.07
CA ALA A 132 -38.69 -27.45 14.44
C ALA A 132 -39.08 -27.25 15.91
N ILE A 133 -38.08 -27.11 16.80
CA ILE A 133 -38.28 -26.81 18.23
C ILE A 133 -38.57 -25.31 18.47
N GLY A 134 -38.46 -24.45 17.43
CA GLY A 134 -38.84 -23.03 17.48
C GLY A 134 -37.67 -22.04 17.46
N THR A 135 -36.44 -22.48 17.20
CA THR A 135 -35.28 -21.60 17.13
C THR A 135 -35.40 -20.60 15.96
N SER A 136 -35.14 -19.32 16.25
CA SER A 136 -35.17 -18.24 15.25
C SER A 136 -34.10 -18.42 14.18
N LYS A 137 -34.43 -18.06 12.92
CA LYS A 137 -33.47 -17.99 11.81
C LYS A 137 -32.28 -17.09 12.13
N LEU A 138 -32.51 -16.00 12.88
CA LEU A 138 -31.48 -15.06 13.29
C LEU A 138 -30.48 -15.69 14.28
N PHE A 139 -30.94 -16.62 15.13
CA PHE A 139 -30.06 -17.30 16.08
C PHE A 139 -29.07 -18.23 15.37
N VAL A 140 -29.57 -19.06 14.45
CA VAL A 140 -28.72 -19.93 13.61
C VAL A 140 -27.73 -19.10 12.79
N SER A 141 -28.21 -17.97 12.28
CA SER A 141 -27.44 -16.99 11.53
C SER A 141 -26.27 -16.42 12.37
N LEU A 142 -26.55 -15.90 13.56
CA LEU A 142 -25.52 -15.37 14.47
C LEU A 142 -24.52 -16.44 14.93
N GLN A 143 -24.97 -17.68 15.14
CA GLN A 143 -24.09 -18.80 15.49
C GLN A 143 -23.05 -19.05 14.39
N CYS A 144 -23.50 -19.20 13.14
CA CYS A 144 -22.61 -19.38 11.99
C CYS A 144 -21.70 -18.15 11.77
N MET A 145 -22.20 -16.94 12.03
CA MET A 145 -21.39 -15.72 11.94
C MET A 145 -20.26 -15.75 12.97
N SER A 146 -20.55 -16.18 14.20
CA SER A 146 -19.55 -16.27 15.27
C SER A 146 -18.46 -17.32 14.97
N GLU A 147 -18.84 -18.46 14.40
CA GLU A 147 -17.90 -19.51 13.99
C GLU A 147 -16.98 -19.00 12.88
N THR A 148 -17.56 -18.35 11.86
CA THR A 148 -16.80 -17.79 10.74
C THR A 148 -15.87 -16.67 11.21
N LEU A 149 -16.35 -15.80 12.10
CA LEU A 149 -15.55 -14.70 12.64
C LEU A 149 -14.37 -15.24 13.46
N LEU A 150 -14.57 -16.27 14.30
CA LEU A 150 -13.51 -16.88 15.08
C LEU A 150 -12.44 -17.50 14.18
N LEU A 151 -12.86 -18.24 13.13
CA LEU A 151 -11.96 -18.79 12.13
C LEU A 151 -11.18 -17.69 11.39
N ALA A 152 -11.85 -16.61 10.99
CA ALA A 152 -11.21 -15.49 10.29
C ALA A 152 -10.21 -14.73 11.18
N LEU A 153 -10.52 -14.53 12.46
CA LEU A 153 -9.63 -13.85 13.42
C LEU A 153 -8.40 -14.71 13.73
N THR A 154 -8.59 -16.01 13.97
CA THR A 154 -7.48 -16.94 14.25
C THR A 154 -6.58 -17.13 13.03
N ALA A 155 -7.15 -17.36 11.85
CA ALA A 155 -6.40 -17.45 10.60
C ALA A 155 -5.71 -16.13 10.25
N GLY A 156 -6.37 -14.99 10.44
CA GLY A 156 -5.80 -13.66 10.24
C GLY A 156 -4.61 -13.40 11.16
N PHE A 157 -4.73 -13.75 12.45
CA PHE A 157 -3.64 -13.60 13.41
C PHE A 157 -2.45 -14.51 13.08
N LEU A 158 -2.69 -15.78 12.76
CA LEU A 158 -1.64 -16.70 12.31
C LEU A 158 -0.98 -16.19 11.02
N GLY A 159 -1.77 -15.73 10.05
CA GLY A 159 -1.27 -15.17 8.79
C GLY A 159 -0.38 -13.95 9.00
N LEU A 160 -0.69 -13.07 9.97
CA LEU A 160 0.17 -11.96 10.34
C LEU A 160 1.53 -12.43 10.88
N ILE A 161 1.52 -13.43 11.76
CA ILE A 161 2.74 -14.00 12.35
C ILE A 161 3.62 -14.60 11.23
N PHE A 162 3.03 -15.45 10.39
CA PHE A 162 3.76 -16.05 9.26
C PHE A 162 4.28 -15.00 8.28
N GLY A 163 3.49 -13.98 7.96
CA GLY A 163 3.91 -12.89 7.08
C GLY A 163 5.05 -12.06 7.66
N ALA A 164 5.02 -11.78 8.98
CA ALA A 164 6.09 -11.07 9.67
C ALA A 164 7.38 -11.89 9.69
N ILE A 165 7.31 -13.18 10.03
CA ILE A 165 8.46 -14.09 10.02
C ILE A 165 9.05 -14.17 8.62
N LEU A 166 8.23 -14.36 7.60
CA LEU A 166 8.68 -14.44 6.21
C LEU A 166 9.34 -13.12 5.76
N SER A 167 8.81 -11.98 6.20
CA SER A 167 9.40 -10.67 5.91
C SER A 167 10.80 -10.54 6.50
N HIS A 168 11.00 -10.98 7.75
CA HIS A 168 12.31 -11.03 8.39
C HIS A 168 13.28 -11.97 7.66
N ILE A 169 12.84 -13.18 7.30
CA ILE A 169 13.66 -14.13 6.54
C ILE A 169 14.10 -13.53 5.20
N VAL A 170 13.19 -12.88 4.47
CA VAL A 170 13.51 -12.24 3.19
C VAL A 170 14.52 -11.11 3.36
N ASN A 171 14.41 -10.34 4.44
CA ASN A 171 15.36 -9.27 4.75
C ASN A 171 16.75 -9.84 5.09
N ASP A 172 16.82 -10.93 5.84
CA ASP A 172 18.08 -11.57 6.22
C ASP A 172 18.80 -12.23 5.03
N LEU A 173 18.04 -12.67 4.01
CA LEU A 173 18.59 -13.26 2.78
C LEU A 173 19.29 -12.24 1.87
N HIS A 174 19.17 -10.92 2.14
CA HIS A 174 19.84 -9.84 1.39
C HIS A 174 19.84 -10.04 -0.13
N ILE A 175 18.66 -10.34 -0.70
CA ILE A 175 18.52 -10.61 -2.13
C ILE A 175 18.91 -9.34 -2.90
N THR A 176 20.05 -9.39 -3.59
CA THR A 176 20.54 -8.29 -4.41
C THR A 176 20.01 -8.39 -5.83
N PHE A 177 19.72 -7.23 -6.42
CA PHE A 177 19.31 -7.13 -7.80
C PHE A 177 20.41 -6.49 -8.63
N THR A 178 20.81 -7.19 -9.69
CA THR A 178 21.68 -6.64 -10.74
C THR A 178 20.87 -5.99 -11.86
N ASN A 179 19.59 -6.36 -12.00
CA ASN A 179 18.74 -5.86 -13.07
C ASN A 179 18.21 -4.45 -12.75
N ALA A 180 18.53 -3.48 -13.60
CA ALA A 180 18.12 -2.07 -13.46
C ALA A 180 16.60 -1.90 -13.28
N PHE A 181 15.80 -2.76 -13.91
CA PHE A 181 14.34 -2.77 -13.74
C PHE A 181 13.92 -3.08 -12.31
N LEU A 182 14.50 -4.13 -11.70
CA LEU A 182 14.14 -4.56 -10.35
C LEU A 182 14.60 -3.55 -9.32
N ILE A 183 15.78 -2.96 -9.52
CA ILE A 183 16.28 -1.85 -8.68
C ILE A 183 15.28 -0.69 -8.69
N GLN A 184 14.76 -0.33 -9.86
CA GLN A 184 13.83 0.77 -10.00
C GLN A 184 12.42 0.45 -9.46
N LEU A 185 11.97 -0.79 -9.60
CA LEU A 185 10.67 -1.25 -9.10
C LEU A 185 10.63 -1.34 -7.56
N PHE A 186 11.70 -1.87 -6.96
CA PHE A 186 11.80 -2.09 -5.52
C PHE A 186 12.48 -0.93 -4.77
N GLY A 187 13.01 0.06 -5.49
CA GLY A 187 13.57 1.28 -4.92
C GLY A 187 14.97 1.12 -4.31
N GLY A 188 15.72 0.10 -4.73
CA GLY A 188 17.07 -0.17 -4.24
C GLY A 188 17.67 -1.46 -4.78
N ASN A 189 18.97 -1.64 -4.55
CA ASN A 189 19.72 -2.83 -4.97
C ASN A 189 19.44 -4.07 -4.13
N THR A 190 18.67 -3.92 -3.04
CA THR A 190 18.29 -5.01 -2.12
C THR A 190 16.80 -4.97 -1.83
N LEU A 191 16.20 -6.15 -1.69
CA LEU A 191 14.83 -6.27 -1.18
C LEU A 191 14.79 -5.98 0.32
N VAL A 192 14.29 -4.80 0.68
CA VAL A 192 14.00 -4.46 2.07
C VAL A 192 12.48 -4.50 2.26
N THR A 193 12.03 -5.38 3.15
CA THR A 193 10.62 -5.46 3.54
C THR A 193 10.40 -4.59 4.79
N VAL A 194 9.51 -3.60 4.70
CA VAL A 194 9.23 -2.71 5.83
C VAL A 194 7.94 -3.15 6.51
N VAL A 195 8.09 -3.88 7.63
CA VAL A 195 6.96 -4.29 8.47
C VAL A 195 6.62 -3.17 9.45
N LYS A 196 5.60 -2.37 9.11
CA LYS A 196 5.04 -1.37 10.03
C LYS A 196 3.83 -1.93 10.75
N ALA A 197 3.71 -1.67 12.06
CA ALA A 197 2.55 -2.04 12.86
C ALA A 197 1.22 -1.54 12.25
N SER A 198 1.24 -0.35 11.64
CA SER A 198 0.08 0.21 10.91
C SER A 198 -0.36 -0.64 9.72
N ASN A 199 0.58 -1.29 9.03
CA ASN A 199 0.28 -2.12 7.87
C ASN A 199 -0.27 -3.48 8.32
N LEU A 200 0.31 -4.07 9.37
CA LEU A 200 -0.21 -5.29 9.98
C LEU A 200 -1.65 -5.09 10.48
N ALA A 201 -1.93 -3.98 11.15
CA ALA A 201 -3.28 -3.64 11.59
C ALA A 201 -4.26 -3.53 10.41
N LYS A 202 -3.86 -2.90 9.30
CA LYS A 202 -4.69 -2.82 8.08
C LYS A 202 -4.95 -4.20 7.48
N CYS A 203 -3.93 -5.07 7.38
CA CYS A 203 -4.10 -6.42 6.86
C CYS A 203 -5.07 -7.24 7.72
N PHE A 204 -4.95 -7.15 9.04
CA PHE A 204 -5.86 -7.80 9.97
C PHE A 204 -7.30 -7.29 9.85
N LEU A 205 -7.46 -5.98 9.69
CA LEU A 205 -8.77 -5.36 9.51
C LEU A 205 -9.42 -5.86 8.21
N VAL A 206 -8.64 -5.94 7.11
CA VAL A 206 -9.11 -6.50 5.84
C VAL A 206 -9.52 -7.97 5.98
N SER A 207 -8.74 -8.81 6.68
CA SER A 207 -9.11 -10.23 6.87
C SER A 207 -10.36 -10.38 7.74
N SER A 208 -10.50 -9.57 8.78
CA SER A 208 -11.67 -9.58 9.66
C SER A 208 -12.94 -9.16 8.92
N ILE A 209 -12.85 -8.09 8.10
CA ILE A 209 -13.93 -7.66 7.20
C ILE A 209 -14.32 -8.80 6.25
N LEU A 210 -13.34 -9.41 5.57
CA LEU A 210 -13.61 -10.50 4.63
C LEU A 210 -14.32 -11.68 5.31
N GLY A 211 -13.90 -12.06 6.52
CA GLY A 211 -14.57 -13.10 7.30
C GLY A 211 -16.01 -12.76 7.65
N MET A 212 -16.28 -11.50 8.02
CA MET A 212 -17.63 -11.03 8.35
C MET A 212 -18.59 -11.10 7.14
N PHE A 213 -18.09 -10.77 5.95
CA PHE A 213 -18.89 -10.84 4.72
C PHE A 213 -19.01 -12.25 4.13
N ALA A 214 -18.02 -13.13 4.35
CA ALA A 214 -18.00 -14.48 3.76
C ALA A 214 -19.16 -15.36 4.20
N TRP A 215 -19.70 -15.10 5.39
CA TRP A 215 -20.80 -15.88 5.96
C TRP A 215 -22.18 -15.60 5.32
N ILE A 216 -22.36 -14.43 4.69
CA ILE A 216 -23.68 -13.96 4.22
C ILE A 216 -24.28 -14.92 3.17
N TYR A 217 -23.49 -15.30 2.18
CA TYR A 217 -23.95 -16.16 1.08
C TYR A 217 -24.38 -17.57 1.54
N PRO A 218 -23.54 -18.34 2.26
CA PRO A 218 -23.90 -19.70 2.66
C PRO A 218 -25.09 -19.72 3.63
N VAL A 219 -25.18 -18.78 4.58
CA VAL A 219 -26.32 -18.76 5.51
C VAL A 219 -27.60 -18.31 4.86
N HIS A 220 -27.56 -17.33 3.95
CA HIS A 220 -28.75 -16.99 3.18
C HIS A 220 -29.30 -18.23 2.45
N THR A 221 -28.42 -19.02 1.85
CA THR A 221 -28.77 -20.24 1.13
C THR A 221 -29.37 -21.30 2.07
N ALA A 222 -28.78 -21.50 3.25
CA ALA A 222 -29.24 -22.48 4.23
C ALA A 222 -30.59 -22.14 4.88
N LEU A 223 -30.92 -20.85 5.01
CA LEU A 223 -32.18 -20.41 5.64
C LEU A 223 -33.40 -20.51 4.70
N ILE A 224 -33.17 -20.68 3.40
CA ILE A 224 -34.22 -20.82 2.39
C ILE A 224 -34.75 -22.25 2.33
N THR A 225 -34.00 -23.26 2.78
CA THR A 225 -34.48 -24.64 2.81
C THR A 225 -35.59 -24.79 3.86
N SER A 226 -36.66 -25.51 3.48
CA SER A 226 -37.77 -25.75 4.39
C SER A 226 -37.35 -26.77 5.48
N PRO A 227 -37.82 -26.63 6.73
CA PRO A 227 -37.42 -27.54 7.82
C PRO A 227 -37.72 -29.00 7.51
N VAL A 228 -38.84 -29.28 6.84
CA VAL A 228 -39.25 -30.63 6.46
C VAL A 228 -38.31 -31.20 5.39
N THR A 229 -37.94 -30.40 4.38
CA THR A 229 -36.98 -30.81 3.34
C THR A 229 -35.59 -31.06 3.91
N ALA A 230 -35.17 -30.27 4.90
CA ALA A 230 -33.89 -30.47 5.59
C ALA A 230 -33.85 -31.79 6.38
N MET A 231 -34.99 -32.19 7.00
CA MET A 231 -35.09 -33.44 7.77
C MET A 231 -35.22 -34.69 6.89
N THR A 232 -35.86 -34.60 5.73
CA THR A 232 -36.02 -35.74 4.81
C THR A 232 -34.77 -36.05 3.98
N GLY A 233 -33.70 -35.24 4.13
CA GLY A 233 -32.53 -35.28 3.26
C GLY A 233 -32.87 -34.71 1.89
N ALA A 234 -32.30 -33.56 1.53
CA ALA A 234 -32.35 -33.09 0.16
C ALA A 234 -31.60 -34.11 -0.70
N ARG A 235 -32.33 -34.85 -1.54
CA ARG A 235 -31.75 -35.58 -2.67
C ARG A 235 -31.37 -34.60 -3.77
#